data_AF-A0A2D5Y180-F1
#
_entry.id   AF-A0A2D5Y180-F1
#
_cell.length_a   1.000
_cell.length_b   1.000
_cell.length_c   1.000
_cell.angle_alpha   90.00
_cell.angle_beta   90.00
_cell.angle_gamma   90.00
#
_symmetry.space_group_name_H-M   'P 1'
#
loop_
_entity.id
_entity.type
_entity.pdbx_description
1 polymer ?
#
loop_
_entity_poly.entity_id
_entity_poly.type
_entity_poly.pdbx_seq_one_letter_code
_entity_poly.pdbx_strand_id
1 'polypeptide(L)'
;MTGFSASQGQAQNAGKFCEGIKTTANLVGCLNTYYEKKKLELAVAFDEILLSLSDDDADLFKETQQKWVSYRDTECEWEAHSEEKESLKRVKELYCLVRLSEKRQEILHLSRSDIESQNVYQGITPRWENVLNDSYGDIYWKANSRIKGDFNCDGQEENFILGIKNDTSNRKAGFFVVGLIENPSIGQPSARIFDVPLTRKSDETNSEERACNDIAQIVLQQSLTEDTCEPSRVVVVTESCGEFALIYGQDGFDFLPIDVNRSDEGKMN
;
A
#
# COMPACT_ATOMS: atom_id res chain seq x y z
N MET A 1 19.60 8.43 -23.76
CA MET A 1 19.99 7.87 -22.45
C MET A 1 18.86 8.14 -21.48
N THR A 2 17.97 7.19 -21.30
CA THR A 2 16.87 7.25 -20.34
C THR A 2 17.42 6.90 -18.97
N GLY A 3 17.47 7.88 -18.05
CA GLY A 3 17.92 7.69 -16.69
C GLY A 3 16.91 6.84 -15.92
N PHE A 4 17.31 5.62 -15.54
CA PHE A 4 16.60 4.84 -14.53
C PHE A 4 16.76 5.57 -13.19
N SER A 5 15.70 6.22 -12.73
CA SER A 5 15.64 6.82 -11.40
C SER A 5 15.41 5.70 -10.38
N ALA A 6 16.48 5.00 -10.01
CA ALA A 6 16.43 4.00 -8.95
C ALA A 6 16.04 4.66 -7.61
N SER A 7 15.11 4.05 -6.89
CA SER A 7 14.56 4.53 -5.62
C SER A 7 15.65 4.88 -4.60
N GLN A 8 15.82 6.19 -4.32
CA GLN A 8 16.84 6.71 -3.41
C GLN A 8 16.54 6.41 -1.92
N GLY A 9 15.37 5.87 -1.57
CA GLY A 9 14.95 5.68 -0.18
C GLY A 9 15.73 4.60 0.58
N GLN A 10 16.15 3.51 -0.08
CA GLN A 10 16.69 2.33 0.62
C GLN A 10 18.22 2.34 0.75
N ALA A 11 18.89 3.16 -0.06
CA ALA A 11 20.30 3.51 0.09
C ALA A 11 20.63 4.09 1.49
N GLN A 12 19.62 4.56 2.22
CA GLN A 12 19.77 5.26 3.48
C GLN A 12 20.07 4.32 4.67
N ASN A 13 19.64 3.05 4.64
CA ASN A 13 19.77 2.17 5.81
C ASN A 13 21.22 1.75 6.08
N ALA A 14 21.94 1.33 5.03
CA ALA A 14 23.37 1.07 5.13
C ALA A 14 24.17 2.33 5.53
N GLY A 15 23.75 3.50 5.03
CA GLY A 15 24.34 4.79 5.41
C GLY A 15 24.17 5.12 6.89
N LYS A 16 22.99 4.86 7.45
CA LYS A 16 22.68 5.01 8.89
C LYS A 16 23.45 4.00 9.75
N PHE A 17 23.57 2.75 9.31
CA PHE A 17 24.24 1.71 10.10
C PHE A 17 25.75 2.00 10.28
N CYS A 18 26.40 2.56 9.25
CA CYS A 18 27.81 2.92 9.28
C CYS A 18 28.05 4.43 9.46
N GLU A 19 27.11 5.15 10.06
CA GLU A 19 27.22 6.57 10.30
C GLU A 19 28.39 6.90 11.25
N GLY A 20 29.09 8.01 11.00
CA GLY A 20 30.20 8.47 11.84
C GLY A 20 31.55 7.77 11.60
N ILE A 21 31.62 6.82 10.67
CA ILE A 21 32.87 6.17 10.27
C ILE A 21 33.76 7.17 9.48
N LYS A 22 35.02 7.35 9.92
CA LYS A 22 35.95 8.34 9.34
C LYS A 22 36.96 7.79 8.34
N THR A 23 37.15 6.47 8.28
CA THR A 23 38.18 5.85 7.44
C THR A 23 37.57 4.76 6.56
N THR A 24 38.11 4.58 5.36
CA THR A 24 37.65 3.54 4.42
C THR A 24 37.78 2.14 5.00
N ALA A 25 38.86 1.86 5.74
CA ALA A 25 39.05 0.55 6.40
C ALA A 25 37.95 0.26 7.43
N ASN A 26 37.62 1.24 8.28
CA ASN A 26 36.53 1.09 9.23
C ASN A 26 35.17 0.96 8.52
N LEU A 27 35.00 1.63 7.38
CA LEU A 27 33.77 1.56 6.60
C LEU A 27 33.58 0.17 5.98
N VAL A 28 34.63 -0.40 5.39
CA VAL A 28 34.63 -1.78 4.90
C VAL A 28 34.32 -2.76 6.02
N GLY A 29 34.96 -2.60 7.19
CA GLY A 29 34.67 -3.43 8.36
C GLY A 29 33.20 -3.35 8.79
N CYS A 30 32.67 -2.14 8.91
CA CYS A 30 31.27 -1.92 9.27
C CYS A 30 30.30 -2.52 8.24
N LEU A 31 30.51 -2.26 6.95
CA LEU A 31 29.67 -2.80 5.88
C LEU A 31 29.72 -4.32 5.82
N ASN A 32 30.88 -4.93 6.08
CA ASN A 32 31.02 -6.39 6.11
C ASN A 32 30.23 -7.00 7.28
N THR A 33 30.34 -6.42 8.49
CA THR A 33 29.51 -6.84 9.64
C THR A 33 28.02 -6.69 9.32
N TYR A 34 27.63 -5.60 8.68
CA TYR A 34 26.24 -5.37 8.31
C TYR A 34 25.74 -6.36 7.26
N TYR A 35 26.57 -6.65 6.26
CA TYR A 35 26.26 -7.65 5.25
C TYR A 35 26.05 -9.05 5.86
N GLU A 36 26.94 -9.49 6.75
CA GLU A 36 26.76 -10.79 7.41
C GLU A 36 25.47 -10.83 8.25
N LYS A 37 25.12 -9.73 8.94
CA LYS A 37 23.82 -9.61 9.61
C LYS A 37 22.66 -9.76 8.62
N LYS A 38 22.68 -9.03 7.50
CA LYS A 38 21.62 -9.09 6.48
C LYS A 38 21.52 -10.44 5.77
N LYS A 39 22.63 -11.13 5.59
CA LYS A 39 22.66 -12.49 5.07
C LYS A 39 21.98 -13.48 6.02
N LEU A 40 22.21 -13.36 7.33
CA LEU A 40 21.51 -14.18 8.33
C LEU A 40 20.01 -13.88 8.36
N GLU A 41 19.63 -12.61 8.38
CA GLU A 41 18.22 -12.20 8.34
C GLU A 41 17.50 -12.71 7.08
N LEU A 42 18.17 -12.66 5.92
CA LEU A 42 17.65 -13.19 4.67
C LEU A 42 17.49 -14.72 4.70
N ALA A 43 18.43 -15.44 5.32
CA ALA A 43 18.34 -16.90 5.48
C ALA A 43 17.12 -17.29 6.33
N VAL A 44 16.88 -16.56 7.43
CA VAL A 44 15.68 -16.77 8.27
C VAL A 44 14.39 -16.56 7.45
N ALA A 45 14.28 -15.45 6.71
CA ALA A 45 13.10 -15.19 5.89
C ALA A 45 12.89 -16.25 4.78
N PHE A 46 13.97 -16.81 4.25
CA PHE A 46 13.93 -17.91 3.29
C PHE A 46 13.41 -19.20 3.91
N ASP A 47 13.93 -19.59 5.07
CA ASP A 47 13.50 -20.79 5.79
C ASP A 47 12.03 -20.71 6.21
N GLU A 48 11.58 -19.53 6.64
CA GLU A 48 10.17 -19.28 6.97
C GLU A 48 9.23 -19.51 5.79
N ILE A 49 9.59 -19.02 4.59
CA ILE A 49 8.80 -19.27 3.39
C ILE A 49 8.81 -20.76 3.04
N LEU A 50 9.97 -21.41 3.09
CA LEU A 50 10.06 -22.84 2.76
C LEU A 50 9.13 -23.70 3.61
N LEU A 51 8.98 -23.38 4.90
CA LEU A 51 8.08 -24.10 5.80
C LEU A 51 6.60 -23.92 5.46
N SER A 52 6.26 -22.89 4.68
CA SER A 52 4.88 -22.56 4.28
C SER A 52 4.48 -23.08 2.89
N LEU A 53 5.44 -23.61 2.11
CA LEU A 53 5.22 -24.06 0.75
C LEU A 53 4.96 -25.56 0.67
N SER A 54 4.30 -26.00 -0.41
CA SER A 54 4.24 -27.41 -0.80
C SER A 54 5.63 -27.90 -1.24
N ASP A 55 5.85 -29.22 -1.29
CA ASP A 55 7.16 -29.77 -1.70
C ASP A 55 7.57 -29.31 -3.11
N ASP A 56 6.64 -29.32 -4.06
CA ASP A 56 6.88 -28.89 -5.44
C ASP A 56 7.22 -27.39 -5.52
N ASP A 57 6.47 -26.54 -4.80
CA ASP A 57 6.72 -25.09 -4.75
C ASP A 57 8.02 -24.77 -4.00
N ALA A 58 8.36 -25.54 -2.97
CA ALA A 58 9.58 -25.36 -2.19
C ALA A 58 10.83 -25.61 -3.05
N ASP A 59 10.81 -26.61 -3.92
CA ASP A 59 11.93 -26.88 -4.83
C ASP A 59 12.08 -25.79 -5.90
N LEU A 60 10.98 -25.32 -6.47
CA LEU A 60 10.99 -24.16 -7.38
C LEU A 60 11.49 -22.90 -6.68
N PHE A 61 11.10 -22.67 -5.43
CA PHE A 61 11.53 -21.53 -4.64
C PHE A 61 13.03 -21.59 -4.31
N LYS A 62 13.58 -22.77 -3.96
CA LYS A 62 15.02 -22.98 -3.77
C LYS A 62 15.80 -22.64 -5.04
N GLU A 63 15.36 -23.15 -6.20
CA GLU A 63 16.01 -22.87 -7.48
C GLU A 63 15.98 -21.36 -7.81
N THR A 64 14.84 -20.72 -7.58
CA THR A 64 14.66 -19.28 -7.78
C THR A 64 15.59 -18.48 -6.87
N GLN A 65 15.72 -18.86 -5.60
CA GLN A 65 16.62 -18.20 -4.66
C GLN A 65 18.09 -18.38 -5.06
N GLN A 66 18.49 -19.55 -5.55
CA GLN A 66 19.85 -19.78 -6.05
C GLN A 66 20.17 -18.89 -7.25
N LYS A 67 19.25 -18.78 -8.22
CA LYS A 67 19.39 -17.86 -9.36
C LYS A 67 19.50 -16.42 -8.91
N TRP A 68 18.71 -16.01 -7.91
CA TRP A 68 18.79 -14.67 -7.34
C TRP A 68 20.14 -14.40 -6.67
N VAL A 69 20.71 -15.35 -5.92
CA VAL A 69 22.06 -15.21 -5.33
C VAL A 69 23.10 -15.02 -6.42
N SER A 70 23.06 -15.83 -7.49
CA SER A 70 23.97 -15.68 -8.62
C SER A 70 23.83 -14.31 -9.28
N TYR A 71 22.60 -13.83 -9.50
CA TYR A 71 22.34 -12.50 -10.03
C TYR A 71 22.93 -11.41 -9.12
N ARG A 72 22.68 -11.48 -7.81
CA ARG A 72 23.19 -10.51 -6.84
C ARG A 72 24.70 -10.38 -6.92
N ASP A 73 25.40 -11.51 -6.92
CA ASP A 73 26.85 -11.53 -6.88
C ASP A 73 27.44 -10.93 -8.18
N THR A 74 26.89 -11.31 -9.35
CA THR A 74 27.31 -10.74 -10.65
C THR A 74 26.98 -9.25 -10.77
N GLU A 75 25.80 -8.81 -10.32
CA GLU A 75 25.40 -7.41 -10.36
C GLU A 75 26.32 -6.56 -9.47
N CYS A 76 26.64 -7.05 -8.26
CA CYS A 76 27.51 -6.32 -7.34
C CYS A 76 28.98 -6.29 -7.80
N GLU A 77 29.46 -7.35 -8.46
CA GLU A 77 30.75 -7.34 -9.13
C GLU A 77 30.79 -6.30 -10.26
N TRP A 78 29.75 -6.25 -11.10
CA TRP A 78 29.63 -5.25 -12.16
C TRP A 78 29.56 -3.82 -11.62
N GLU A 79 28.74 -3.57 -10.59
CA GLU A 79 28.65 -2.26 -9.93
C GLU A 79 30.01 -1.84 -9.36
N ALA A 80 30.74 -2.75 -8.72
CA ALA A 80 32.09 -2.50 -8.22
C ALA A 80 33.10 -2.24 -9.34
N HIS A 81 33.00 -2.94 -10.47
CA HIS A 81 33.89 -2.75 -11.62
C HIS A 81 33.78 -1.34 -12.23
N SER A 82 32.60 -0.72 -12.14
CA SER A 82 32.38 0.66 -12.60
C SER A 82 33.04 1.74 -11.73
N GLU A 83 33.62 1.37 -10.57
CA GLU A 83 34.34 2.30 -9.71
C GLU A 83 35.82 2.41 -10.16
N GLU A 84 36.22 3.63 -10.51
CA GLU A 84 37.58 3.92 -10.99
C GLU A 84 38.62 3.75 -9.88
N LYS A 85 38.26 4.06 -8.63
CA LYS A 85 39.18 3.98 -7.50
C LYS A 85 39.19 2.58 -6.93
N GLU A 86 40.32 1.88 -7.09
CA GLU A 86 40.51 0.51 -6.57
C GLU A 86 40.17 0.40 -5.08
N SER A 87 40.52 1.40 -4.28
CA SER A 87 40.22 1.44 -2.84
C SER A 87 38.73 1.56 -2.49
N LEU A 88 37.88 1.96 -3.43
CA LEU A 88 36.43 2.08 -3.26
C LEU A 88 35.64 0.93 -3.87
N LYS A 89 36.23 0.11 -4.75
CA LYS A 89 35.55 -1.04 -5.36
C LYS A 89 34.93 -1.96 -4.32
N ARG A 90 35.70 -2.30 -3.28
CA ARG A 90 35.20 -3.17 -2.19
C ARG A 90 34.07 -2.52 -1.39
N VAL A 91 34.12 -1.20 -1.17
CA VAL A 91 33.04 -0.47 -0.50
C VAL A 91 31.76 -0.53 -1.33
N LYS A 92 31.88 -0.32 -2.65
CA LYS A 92 30.76 -0.33 -3.60
C LYS A 92 30.13 -1.71 -3.71
N GLU A 93 30.95 -2.75 -3.81
CA GLU A 93 30.51 -4.16 -3.82
C GLU A 93 29.70 -4.50 -2.56
N LEU A 94 30.27 -4.23 -1.37
CA LEU A 94 29.60 -4.50 -0.09
C LEU A 94 28.29 -3.73 0.05
N TYR A 95 28.27 -2.48 -0.40
CA TYR A 95 27.06 -1.68 -0.39
C TYR A 95 25.96 -2.28 -1.27
N CYS A 96 26.32 -2.73 -2.47
CA CYS A 96 25.40 -3.45 -3.36
C CYS A 96 24.87 -4.74 -2.70
N LEU A 97 25.77 -5.54 -2.10
CA LEU A 97 25.41 -6.81 -1.44
C LEU A 97 24.39 -6.59 -0.31
N VAL A 98 24.61 -5.58 0.53
CA VAL A 98 23.66 -5.17 1.58
C VAL A 98 22.33 -4.75 0.97
N ARG A 99 22.36 -3.79 0.03
CA ARG A 99 21.14 -3.22 -0.58
C ARG A 99 20.28 -4.28 -1.25
N LEU A 100 20.87 -5.17 -2.03
CA LEU A 100 20.12 -6.23 -2.71
C LEU A 100 19.60 -7.27 -1.72
N SER A 101 20.36 -7.60 -0.67
CA SER A 101 19.89 -8.55 0.36
C SER A 101 18.72 -7.99 1.18
N GLU A 102 18.74 -6.69 1.53
CA GLU A 102 17.61 -6.02 2.18
C GLU A 102 16.35 -6.01 1.30
N LYS A 103 16.49 -5.65 0.02
CA LYS A 103 15.36 -5.67 -0.92
C LYS A 103 14.77 -7.06 -1.07
N ARG A 104 15.62 -8.09 -1.15
CA ARG A 104 15.13 -9.47 -1.24
C ARG A 104 14.41 -9.88 0.03
N GLN A 105 14.95 -9.54 1.20
CA GLN A 105 14.31 -9.80 2.48
C GLN A 105 12.91 -9.17 2.55
N GLU A 106 12.76 -7.92 2.12
CA GLU A 106 11.46 -7.22 2.04
C GLU A 106 10.47 -7.98 1.14
N ILE A 107 10.90 -8.38 -0.06
CA ILE A 107 10.08 -9.18 -0.98
C ILE A 107 9.66 -10.48 -0.32
N LEU A 108 10.56 -11.18 0.38
CA LEU A 108 10.23 -12.42 1.07
C LEU A 108 9.20 -12.21 2.18
N HIS A 109 9.32 -11.14 2.98
CA HIS A 109 8.32 -10.82 3.99
C HIS A 109 6.94 -10.51 3.38
N LEU A 110 6.88 -9.79 2.27
CA LEU A 110 5.63 -9.54 1.54
C LEU A 110 5.05 -10.83 0.94
N SER A 111 5.88 -11.67 0.33
CA SER A 111 5.44 -12.97 -0.19
C SER A 111 4.88 -13.85 0.92
N ARG A 112 5.45 -13.81 2.12
CA ARG A 112 4.93 -14.53 3.28
C ARG A 112 3.54 -14.02 3.68
N SER A 113 3.33 -12.70 3.78
CA SER A 113 1.99 -12.17 4.07
C SER A 113 0.97 -12.56 3.00
N ASP A 114 1.39 -12.62 1.73
CA ASP A 114 0.53 -13.06 0.64
C ASP A 114 0.15 -14.54 0.78
N ILE A 115 1.12 -15.42 1.09
CA ILE A 115 0.90 -16.85 1.34
C ILE A 115 -0.04 -17.06 2.53
N GLU A 116 0.20 -16.38 3.66
CA GLU A 116 -0.65 -16.47 4.85
C GLU A 116 -2.06 -15.92 4.59
N SER A 117 -2.18 -14.89 3.74
CA SER A 117 -3.48 -14.27 3.44
C SER A 117 -4.34 -15.07 2.44
N GLN A 118 -3.77 -16.05 1.71
CA GLN A 118 -4.39 -16.84 0.64
C GLN A 118 -5.34 -16.07 -0.31
N ASN A 119 -5.23 -14.74 -0.38
CA ASN A 119 -5.92 -13.92 -1.35
C ASN A 119 -5.01 -13.85 -2.57
N VAL A 120 -5.03 -14.93 -3.34
CA VAL A 120 -4.37 -15.11 -4.64
C VAL A 120 -4.81 -13.98 -5.57
N TYR A 121 -4.09 -12.85 -5.53
CA TYR A 121 -4.21 -11.75 -6.47
C TYR A 121 -2.83 -11.47 -7.08
N GLN A 122 -2.21 -12.47 -7.69
CA GLN A 122 -1.03 -12.23 -8.53
C GLN A 122 -1.30 -12.78 -9.93
N GLY A 123 -1.44 -11.87 -10.91
CA GLY A 123 -1.44 -12.18 -12.34
C GLY A 123 -2.75 -11.89 -13.10
N ILE A 124 -3.86 -11.69 -12.39
CA ILE A 124 -5.11 -11.21 -12.98
C ILE A 124 -5.51 -10.02 -12.11
N THR A 125 -5.34 -8.79 -12.61
CA THR A 125 -6.01 -7.64 -12.02
C THR A 125 -7.47 -8.05 -11.83
N PRO A 126 -8.00 -8.01 -10.60
CA PRO A 126 -9.38 -8.38 -10.34
C PRO A 126 -10.29 -7.75 -11.38
N ARG A 127 -11.32 -8.48 -11.82
CA ARG A 127 -12.21 -8.01 -12.90
C ARG A 127 -12.71 -6.58 -12.66
N TRP A 128 -12.94 -6.22 -11.40
CA TRP A 128 -13.33 -4.88 -10.99
C TRP A 128 -12.23 -3.81 -11.14
N GLU A 129 -10.95 -4.14 -10.95
CA GLU A 129 -9.86 -3.19 -11.17
C GLU A 129 -9.75 -2.78 -12.64
N ASN A 130 -10.00 -3.73 -13.55
CA ASN A 130 -10.05 -3.41 -14.98
C ASN A 130 -11.18 -2.42 -15.27
N VAL A 131 -12.36 -2.60 -14.67
CA VAL A 131 -13.49 -1.65 -14.81
C VAL A 131 -13.12 -0.25 -14.30
N LEU A 132 -12.44 -0.17 -13.17
CA LEU A 132 -11.98 1.11 -12.61
C LEU A 132 -10.95 1.80 -13.51
N ASN A 133 -9.96 1.06 -14.00
CA ASN A 133 -8.93 1.63 -14.86
C ASN A 133 -9.47 2.04 -16.24
N ASP A 134 -10.36 1.23 -16.81
CA ASP A 134 -10.95 1.49 -18.13
C ASP A 134 -11.96 2.66 -18.09
N SER A 135 -12.77 2.75 -17.04
CA SER A 135 -13.85 3.75 -16.93
C SER A 135 -13.40 5.05 -16.25
N TYR A 136 -12.39 4.99 -15.37
CA TYR A 136 -11.97 6.08 -14.49
C TYR A 136 -10.45 6.22 -14.44
N GLY A 137 -9.80 6.21 -15.61
CA GLY A 137 -8.34 6.30 -15.74
C GLY A 137 -7.73 7.63 -15.28
N ASP A 138 -8.54 8.65 -14.98
CA ASP A 138 -8.13 9.93 -14.37
C ASP A 138 -8.06 9.89 -12.84
N ILE A 139 -8.39 8.75 -12.22
CA ILE A 139 -8.41 8.55 -10.78
C ILE A 139 -7.28 7.62 -10.37
N TYR A 140 -6.47 8.06 -9.41
CA TYR A 140 -5.45 7.22 -8.78
C TYR A 140 -6.09 6.40 -7.65
N TRP A 141 -6.27 5.10 -7.88
CA TRP A 141 -6.88 4.18 -6.92
C TRP A 141 -5.87 3.64 -5.91
N LYS A 142 -6.21 3.73 -4.61
CA LYS A 142 -5.40 3.12 -3.54
C LYS A 142 -5.87 1.69 -3.33
N ALA A 143 -5.34 0.72 -4.09
CA ALA A 143 -5.76 -0.69 -4.07
C ALA A 143 -5.87 -1.28 -2.65
N ASN A 144 -4.91 -0.96 -1.77
CA ASN A 144 -4.88 -1.44 -0.39
C ASN A 144 -5.92 -0.79 0.55
N SER A 145 -6.72 0.17 0.07
CA SER A 145 -7.84 0.76 0.82
C SER A 145 -9.16 0.01 0.64
N ARG A 146 -9.12 -1.14 -0.04
CA ARG A 146 -10.30 -1.92 -0.36
C ARG A 146 -10.99 -2.45 0.89
N ILE A 147 -12.29 -2.21 0.99
CA ILE A 147 -13.19 -2.82 1.97
C ILE A 147 -14.23 -3.64 1.23
N LYS A 148 -14.65 -4.78 1.78
CA LYS A 148 -15.68 -5.64 1.22
C LYS A 148 -16.85 -5.80 2.20
N GLY A 149 -18.06 -5.97 1.66
CA GLY A 149 -19.27 -6.25 2.42
C GLY A 149 -20.48 -6.29 1.50
N ASP A 150 -21.59 -6.88 1.95
CA ASP A 150 -22.89 -6.80 1.28
C ASP A 150 -23.65 -5.59 1.85
N PHE A 151 -23.63 -4.48 1.12
CA PHE A 151 -24.17 -3.19 1.58
C PHE A 151 -25.59 -2.94 1.09
N ASN A 152 -25.99 -3.59 -0.01
CA ASN A 152 -27.33 -3.45 -0.57
C ASN A 152 -28.27 -4.60 -0.16
N CYS A 153 -27.75 -5.60 0.58
CA CYS A 153 -28.48 -6.77 1.08
C CYS A 153 -28.96 -7.74 -0.01
N ASP A 154 -28.30 -7.78 -1.16
CA ASP A 154 -28.66 -8.68 -2.27
C ASP A 154 -27.95 -10.04 -2.22
N GLY A 155 -27.13 -10.28 -1.18
CA GLY A 155 -26.34 -11.48 -1.01
C GLY A 155 -25.02 -11.48 -1.79
N GLN A 156 -24.62 -10.36 -2.38
CA GLN A 156 -23.36 -10.19 -3.11
C GLN A 156 -22.49 -9.13 -2.44
N GLU A 157 -21.20 -9.43 -2.29
CA GLU A 157 -20.26 -8.46 -1.71
C GLU A 157 -19.90 -7.37 -2.73
N GLU A 158 -20.11 -6.11 -2.34
CA GLU A 158 -19.50 -4.98 -3.00
C GLU A 158 -18.11 -4.68 -2.45
N ASN A 159 -17.33 -3.97 -3.28
CA ASN A 159 -16.01 -3.49 -2.91
C ASN A 159 -16.05 -1.96 -2.84
N PHE A 160 -15.56 -1.39 -1.75
CA PHE A 160 -15.32 0.04 -1.63
C PHE A 160 -13.82 0.30 -1.75
N ILE A 161 -13.42 1.29 -2.53
CA ILE A 161 -12.02 1.68 -2.70
C ILE A 161 -11.88 3.20 -2.68
N LEU A 162 -10.81 3.69 -2.03
CA LEU A 162 -10.46 5.11 -2.06
C LEU A 162 -9.66 5.43 -3.32
N GLY A 163 -10.01 6.53 -3.98
CA GLY A 163 -9.25 7.11 -5.06
C GLY A 163 -8.94 8.59 -4.83
N ILE A 164 -7.99 9.12 -5.59
CA ILE A 164 -7.68 10.54 -5.66
C ILE A 164 -7.84 10.97 -7.12
N LYS A 165 -8.75 11.91 -7.38
CA LYS A 165 -8.97 12.48 -8.69
C LYS A 165 -8.31 13.86 -8.75
N ASN A 166 -7.57 14.12 -9.83
CA ASN A 166 -6.94 15.42 -10.03
C ASN A 166 -7.93 16.40 -10.66
N ASP A 167 -8.23 17.51 -9.97
CA ASP A 167 -9.04 18.57 -10.56
C ASP A 167 -8.20 19.38 -11.54
N THR A 168 -8.37 19.08 -12.83
CA THR A 168 -7.68 19.81 -13.90
C THR A 168 -8.14 21.27 -14.02
N SER A 169 -9.34 21.60 -13.50
CA SER A 169 -9.91 22.96 -13.55
C SER A 169 -9.31 23.87 -12.47
N ASN A 170 -9.00 23.32 -11.30
CA ASN A 170 -8.41 24.03 -10.18
C ASN A 170 -7.06 23.40 -9.82
N ARG A 171 -5.98 23.94 -10.41
CA ARG A 171 -4.58 23.44 -10.39
C ARG A 171 -3.95 23.13 -9.01
N LYS A 172 -4.71 23.19 -7.91
CA LYS A 172 -4.18 23.12 -6.54
C LYS A 172 -4.89 22.11 -5.62
N ALA A 173 -5.96 21.44 -6.02
CA ALA A 173 -6.62 20.48 -5.14
C ALA A 173 -7.01 19.20 -5.91
N GLY A 174 -6.41 18.07 -5.53
CA GLY A 174 -7.04 16.78 -5.79
C GLY A 174 -8.20 16.61 -4.82
N PHE A 175 -9.26 15.91 -5.23
CA PHE A 175 -10.32 15.50 -4.32
C PHE A 175 -10.36 14.00 -4.16
N PHE A 176 -10.74 13.56 -2.97
CA PHE A 176 -10.93 12.16 -2.68
C PHE A 176 -12.23 11.67 -3.32
N VAL A 177 -12.18 10.48 -3.86
CA VAL A 177 -13.35 9.78 -4.38
C VAL A 177 -13.46 8.42 -3.72
N VAL A 178 -14.68 7.94 -3.56
CA VAL A 178 -14.95 6.56 -3.15
C VAL A 178 -15.57 5.84 -4.34
N GLY A 179 -14.93 4.76 -4.78
CA GLY A 179 -15.49 3.85 -5.76
C GLY A 179 -16.25 2.73 -5.05
N LEU A 180 -17.53 2.58 -5.38
CA LEU A 180 -18.34 1.40 -5.09
C LEU A 180 -18.33 0.50 -6.31
N ILE A 181 -17.84 -0.72 -6.13
CA ILE A 181 -17.81 -1.73 -7.18
C ILE A 181 -18.75 -2.88 -6.82
N GLU A 182 -19.77 -3.05 -7.65
CA GLU A 182 -20.59 -4.25 -7.71
C GLU A 182 -19.82 -5.29 -8.54
N ASN A 183 -19.39 -6.39 -7.91
CA ASN A 183 -18.60 -7.42 -8.57
C ASN A 183 -19.32 -8.77 -8.51
N PRO A 184 -20.41 -8.94 -9.30
CA PRO A 184 -21.19 -10.16 -9.27
C PRO A 184 -20.34 -11.37 -9.69
N SER A 185 -20.67 -12.54 -9.12
CA SER A 185 -19.98 -13.79 -9.44
C SER A 185 -20.07 -14.16 -10.93
N ILE A 186 -21.14 -13.71 -11.60
CA ILE A 186 -21.39 -13.87 -13.04
C ILE A 186 -21.80 -12.51 -13.63
N GLY A 187 -21.33 -12.17 -14.82
CA GLY A 187 -21.63 -10.89 -15.49
C GLY A 187 -20.53 -9.85 -15.31
N GLN A 188 -20.63 -8.69 -15.96
CA GLN A 188 -19.61 -7.64 -15.92
C GLN A 188 -19.68 -6.85 -14.60
N PRO A 189 -18.54 -6.57 -13.93
CA PRO A 189 -18.54 -5.68 -12.77
C PRO A 189 -18.99 -4.28 -13.18
N SER A 190 -19.65 -3.59 -12.26
CA SER A 190 -20.07 -2.20 -12.43
C SER A 190 -19.39 -1.35 -11.36
N ALA A 191 -19.11 -0.08 -11.64
CA ALA A 191 -18.50 0.81 -10.67
C ALA A 191 -19.19 2.18 -10.67
N ARG A 192 -19.56 2.64 -9.47
CA ARG A 192 -20.12 3.98 -9.21
C ARG A 192 -19.11 4.77 -8.39
N ILE A 193 -18.87 6.02 -8.77
CA ILE A 193 -17.92 6.89 -8.08
C ILE A 193 -18.70 7.97 -7.35
N PHE A 194 -18.27 8.23 -6.14
CA PHE A 194 -18.79 9.31 -5.32
C PHE A 194 -17.68 10.26 -4.93
N ASP A 195 -17.91 11.55 -5.15
CA ASP A 195 -16.99 12.59 -4.73
C ASP A 195 -17.15 12.83 -3.22
N VAL A 196 -16.03 12.77 -2.49
CA VAL A 196 -16.04 13.07 -1.06
C VAL A 196 -16.01 14.59 -0.89
N PRO A 197 -17.03 15.20 -0.28
CA PRO A 197 -17.07 16.66 -0.12
C PRO A 197 -16.00 17.10 0.89
N LEU A 198 -14.90 17.71 0.41
CA LEU A 198 -13.82 18.21 1.27
C LEU A 198 -14.06 19.63 1.81
N THR A 199 -15.29 20.14 1.70
CA THR A 199 -15.64 21.46 2.23
C THR A 199 -15.93 21.36 3.72
N ARG A 200 -15.01 21.86 4.54
CA ARG A 200 -15.28 22.16 5.94
C ARG A 200 -16.32 23.28 5.98
N LYS A 201 -17.47 23.07 6.65
CA LYS A 201 -18.35 24.19 7.01
C LYS A 201 -17.53 25.14 7.88
N SER A 202 -17.12 26.27 7.33
CA SER A 202 -16.44 27.29 8.11
C SER A 202 -17.46 27.82 9.13
N ASP A 203 -17.14 27.74 10.42
CA ASP A 203 -17.84 28.52 11.44
C ASP A 203 -17.85 29.98 10.96
N GLU A 204 -19.03 30.59 10.95
CA GLU A 204 -19.46 31.75 10.15
C GLU A 204 -18.67 33.07 10.30
N THR A 205 -17.44 33.08 10.81
CA THR A 205 -16.77 34.29 11.28
C THR A 205 -15.54 34.75 10.51
N ASN A 206 -14.92 33.98 9.60
CA ASN A 206 -13.95 34.51 8.61
C ASN A 206 -13.65 33.48 7.50
N SER A 207 -14.10 33.77 6.28
CA SER A 207 -14.24 32.85 5.14
C SER A 207 -12.98 32.66 4.29
N GLU A 208 -11.99 31.91 4.77
CA GLU A 208 -11.03 31.25 3.88
C GLU A 208 -11.39 29.77 3.80
N GLU A 209 -11.97 29.37 2.67
CA GLU A 209 -12.24 27.98 2.33
C GLU A 209 -10.90 27.23 2.22
N ARG A 210 -10.55 26.45 3.25
CA ARG A 210 -9.34 25.63 3.25
C ARG A 210 -9.68 24.25 2.72
N ALA A 211 -9.10 23.90 1.58
CA ALA A 211 -9.11 22.54 1.07
C ALA A 211 -8.38 21.61 2.05
N CYS A 212 -9.00 20.48 2.38
CA CYS A 212 -8.36 19.43 3.14
C CYS A 212 -7.47 18.61 2.21
N ASN A 213 -6.17 18.60 2.48
CA ASN A 213 -5.21 17.86 1.66
C ASN A 213 -4.67 16.61 2.39
N ASP A 214 -5.22 16.29 3.56
CA ASP A 214 -4.68 15.23 4.41
C ASP A 214 -5.33 13.88 4.12
N ILE A 215 -4.61 12.81 4.48
CA ILE A 215 -4.89 11.44 4.08
C ILE A 215 -6.24 10.98 4.68
N ALA A 216 -7.18 10.64 3.81
CA ALA A 216 -8.41 9.99 4.21
C ALA A 216 -8.17 8.49 4.50
N GLN A 217 -8.73 7.99 5.61
CA GLN A 217 -8.87 6.56 5.90
C GLN A 217 -10.34 6.16 5.70
N ILE A 218 -10.58 5.07 4.99
CA ILE A 218 -11.91 4.45 4.97
C ILE A 218 -11.99 3.48 6.14
N VAL A 219 -13.03 3.64 6.96
CA VAL A 219 -13.35 2.76 8.08
C VAL A 219 -14.74 2.19 7.83
N LEU A 220 -14.82 0.85 7.84
CA LEU A 220 -16.11 0.18 7.83
C LEU A 220 -16.69 0.22 9.24
N GLN A 221 -17.87 0.79 9.40
CA GLN A 221 -18.65 0.65 10.62
C GLN A 221 -19.90 -0.18 10.30
N GLN A 222 -19.78 -1.49 10.50
CA GLN A 222 -20.91 -2.41 10.44
C GLN A 222 -21.65 -2.42 11.78
N SER A 223 -22.97 -2.27 11.75
CA SER A 223 -23.83 -2.65 12.86
C SER A 223 -23.93 -4.18 12.84
N LEU A 224 -23.21 -4.86 13.74
CA LEU A 224 -23.26 -6.31 13.86
C LEU A 224 -24.49 -6.72 14.65
N THR A 225 -25.65 -6.70 14.01
CA THR A 225 -26.82 -7.44 14.49
C THR A 225 -27.03 -8.62 13.55
N GLU A 226 -26.77 -9.84 14.04
CA GLU A 226 -26.71 -11.08 13.24
C GLU A 226 -27.98 -11.43 12.44
N ASP A 227 -29.11 -10.77 12.72
CA ASP A 227 -30.42 -11.13 12.15
C ASP A 227 -31.09 -10.06 11.27
N THR A 228 -30.47 -8.89 11.11
CA THR A 228 -31.05 -7.82 10.28
C THR A 228 -29.98 -7.24 9.38
N CYS A 229 -30.24 -7.26 8.07
CA CYS A 229 -29.44 -6.52 7.11
C CYS A 229 -29.69 -5.02 7.34
N GLU A 230 -29.07 -4.50 8.40
CA GLU A 230 -29.06 -3.08 8.69
C GLU A 230 -28.11 -2.40 7.71
N PRO A 231 -28.45 -1.19 7.23
CA PRO A 231 -27.63 -0.47 6.28
C PRO A 231 -26.23 -0.27 6.87
N SER A 232 -25.25 -0.94 6.28
CA SER A 232 -23.85 -0.75 6.61
C SER A 232 -23.43 0.65 6.18
N ARG A 233 -22.76 1.40 7.07
CA ARG A 233 -22.22 2.72 6.74
C ARG A 233 -20.73 2.63 6.46
N VAL A 234 -20.31 3.27 5.37
CA VAL A 234 -18.89 3.46 5.06
C VAL A 234 -18.49 4.82 5.58
N VAL A 235 -17.60 4.87 6.56
CA VAL A 235 -17.12 6.14 7.13
C VAL A 235 -15.79 6.50 6.49
N VAL A 236 -15.73 7.66 5.85
CA VAL A 236 -14.50 8.27 5.36
C VAL A 236 -14.04 9.27 6.42
N VAL A 237 -12.92 8.96 7.07
CA VAL A 237 -12.32 9.81 8.10
C VAL A 237 -11.20 10.62 7.45
N THR A 238 -11.26 11.94 7.60
CA THR A 238 -10.19 12.87 7.16
C THR A 238 -9.60 13.56 8.38
N GLU A 239 -8.27 13.72 8.43
CA GLU A 239 -7.62 14.38 9.57
C GLU A 239 -8.05 15.86 9.70
N SER A 240 -8.28 16.55 8.58
CA SER A 240 -8.56 17.99 8.57
C SER A 240 -10.03 18.40 8.38
N CYS A 241 -10.90 17.55 7.79
CA CYS A 241 -12.32 17.86 7.61
C CYS A 241 -13.30 17.08 8.49
N GLY A 242 -12.82 16.11 9.29
CA GLY A 242 -13.69 15.25 10.10
C GLY A 242 -14.18 14.01 9.34
N GLU A 243 -15.32 13.48 9.79
CA GLU A 243 -15.86 12.19 9.36
C GLU A 243 -17.09 12.38 8.46
N PHE A 244 -17.14 11.61 7.36
CA PHE A 244 -18.27 11.56 6.45
C PHE A 244 -18.79 10.13 6.37
N ALA A 245 -20.09 9.92 6.52
CA ALA A 245 -20.71 8.62 6.30
C ALA A 245 -21.29 8.58 4.90
N LEU A 246 -20.90 7.59 4.12
CA LEU A 246 -21.67 7.13 2.96
C LEU A 246 -22.67 6.09 3.47
N ILE A 247 -23.96 6.42 3.35
CA ILE A 247 -25.06 5.59 3.84
C ILE A 247 -25.90 5.13 2.65
N TYR A 248 -26.28 3.86 2.65
CA TYR A 248 -27.26 3.33 1.71
C TYR A 248 -28.69 3.58 2.22
N GLY A 249 -29.45 4.38 1.48
CA GLY A 249 -30.85 4.73 1.76
C GLY A 249 -31.81 4.19 0.69
N GLN A 250 -33.10 4.56 0.80
CA GLN A 250 -34.15 4.11 -0.14
C GLN A 250 -33.92 4.60 -1.58
N ASP A 251 -33.26 5.74 -1.76
CA ASP A 251 -33.00 6.37 -3.05
C ASP A 251 -31.58 6.09 -3.58
N GLY A 252 -30.78 5.28 -2.88
CA GLY A 252 -29.40 4.96 -3.21
C GLY A 252 -28.39 5.43 -2.15
N PHE A 253 -27.14 5.61 -2.56
CA PHE A 253 -26.05 6.03 -1.68
C PHE A 253 -25.94 7.55 -1.59
N ASP A 254 -25.92 8.07 -0.37
CA ASP A 254 -25.73 9.50 -0.09
C ASP A 254 -24.65 9.73 0.97
N PHE A 255 -23.89 10.82 0.81
CA PHE A 255 -22.95 11.30 1.83
C PHE A 255 -23.68 12.17 2.86
N LEU A 256 -23.65 11.73 4.11
CA LEU A 256 -24.09 12.52 5.26
C LEU A 256 -22.87 12.91 6.10
N PRO A 257 -22.69 14.21 6.41
CA PRO A 257 -21.65 14.61 7.36
C PRO A 257 -21.97 14.01 8.74
N ILE A 258 -20.97 13.40 9.38
CA ILE A 258 -21.13 12.90 10.75
C ILE A 258 -20.71 14.04 11.68
N ASP A 259 -21.65 14.53 12.49
CA ASP A 259 -21.31 15.47 13.55
C ASP A 259 -20.66 14.71 14.71
N VAL A 260 -19.34 14.55 14.65
CA VAL A 260 -18.54 13.80 15.63
C VAL A 260 -18.68 14.39 17.05
N ASN A 261 -19.05 15.67 17.16
CA ASN A 261 -19.27 16.33 18.46
C ASN A 261 -20.61 15.97 19.12
N ARG A 262 -21.43 15.13 18.47
CA ARG A 262 -22.72 14.69 19.01
C ARG A 262 -22.67 13.24 19.49
N SER A 263 -21.55 12.83 20.09
CA SER A 263 -21.45 11.55 20.81
C SER A 263 -22.29 11.61 22.08
N ASP A 264 -23.53 11.11 22.01
CA ASP A 264 -24.23 10.37 23.06
C ASP A 264 -24.11 10.85 24.53
N GLU A 265 -24.30 12.14 24.83
CA GLU A 265 -24.67 12.59 26.19
C GLU A 265 -26.15 12.30 26.53
N GLY A 266 -26.88 11.57 25.68
CA GLY A 266 -28.34 11.56 25.66
C GLY A 266 -29.05 10.21 25.81
N LYS A 267 -28.50 9.22 26.53
CA LYS A 267 -29.28 8.03 26.96
C LYS A 267 -28.88 7.51 28.35
N MET A 268 -29.26 8.26 29.39
CA MET A 268 -29.67 7.69 30.68
C MET A 268 -30.81 8.55 31.24
N ASN A 269 -32.04 8.14 30.95
CA ASN A 269 -33.23 8.30 31.79
C ASN A 269 -34.29 7.32 31.31
#